data_AF-A0A441U1D7-F1
#
_entry.id   AF-A0A441U1D7-F1
#
_cell.length_a   1.000
_cell.length_b   1.000
_cell.length_c   1.000
_cell.angle_alpha   90.00
_cell.angle_beta   90.00
_cell.angle_gamma   90.00
#
_symmetry.space_group_name_H-M   'P 1'
#
loop_
_entity.id
_entity.type
_entity.pdbx_description
1 polymer ?
#
loop_
_entity_poly.entity_id
_entity_poly.type
_entity_poly.pdbx_seq_one_letter_code
_entity_poly.pdbx_strand_id
1 'polypeptide(L)'
;QMALPAGMERYTVQGNGAVLIEVEAGDTISVRNVEGGQACELLAWDDSGATDAGIFGEKSNSNAAGIKALLADGDDSLASLRLGLERRQVQFDQAKAVRVFGGATPAGTEQNFVVARNGSMLIAA
;
A
#
# COMPACT_ATOMS: atom_id res chain seq x y z
N GLN A 1 -7.34 20.06 16.71
CA GLN A 1 -6.53 19.05 15.98
C GLN A 1 -5.12 19.60 15.88
N MET A 2 -4.11 18.89 16.40
CA MET A 2 -2.72 19.33 16.26
C MET A 2 -2.29 19.18 14.79
N ALA A 3 -1.58 20.16 14.25
CA ALA A 3 -0.96 20.04 12.93
C ALA A 3 0.08 18.92 12.96
N LEU A 4 0.20 18.18 11.85
CA LEU A 4 1.26 17.19 11.72
C LEU A 4 2.62 17.89 11.65
N PRO A 5 3.70 17.26 12.14
CA PRO A 5 5.05 17.74 11.92
C PRO A 5 5.32 17.96 10.43
N ALA A 6 6.20 18.91 10.11
CA ALA A 6 6.65 19.09 8.72
C ALA A 6 7.30 17.79 8.21
N GLY A 7 6.95 17.38 6.99
CA GLY A 7 7.38 16.11 6.40
C GLY A 7 6.58 14.89 6.82
N MET A 8 5.46 15.05 7.55
CA MET A 8 4.55 13.96 7.88
C MET A 8 3.22 14.10 7.15
N GLU A 9 2.85 13.04 6.44
CA GLU A 9 1.56 12.86 5.80
C GLU A 9 0.75 11.78 6.54
N ARG A 10 -0.58 11.89 6.50
CA ARG A 10 -1.47 10.89 7.08
C ARG A 10 -2.65 10.65 6.16
N TYR A 11 -2.86 9.39 5.85
CA TYR A 11 -3.96 8.90 5.03
C TYR A 11 -4.87 8.01 5.84
N THR A 12 -6.17 8.07 5.57
CA THR A 12 -7.15 7.11 6.09
C THR A 12 -7.65 6.28 4.91
N VAL A 13 -7.36 4.98 4.94
CA VAL A 13 -7.82 4.04 3.92
C VAL A 13 -9.07 3.35 4.48
N GLN A 14 -10.21 3.57 3.83
CA GLN A 14 -11.46 2.88 4.17
C GLN A 14 -11.37 1.41 3.74
N GLY A 15 -12.19 0.53 4.33
CA GLY A 15 -12.30 -0.85 3.85
C GLY A 15 -12.74 -0.89 2.38
N ASN A 16 -12.13 -1.78 1.60
CA ASN A 16 -12.20 -1.79 0.13
C ASN A 16 -11.73 -0.46 -0.48
N GLY A 17 -10.69 0.13 0.12
CA GLY A 17 -10.10 1.38 -0.32
C GLY A 17 -8.61 1.23 -0.54
N ALA A 18 -8.01 2.20 -1.24
CA ALA A 18 -6.57 2.26 -1.39
C ALA A 18 -6.05 3.70 -1.49
N VAL A 19 -4.76 3.87 -1.21
CA VAL A 19 -4.02 5.11 -1.42
C VAL A 19 -2.73 4.83 -2.19
N LEU A 20 -2.45 5.69 -3.16
CA LEU A 20 -1.20 5.72 -3.91
C LEU A 20 -0.34 6.88 -3.41
N ILE A 21 0.90 6.59 -3.03
CA ILE A 21 1.89 7.57 -2.59
C ILE A 21 3.22 7.37 -3.32
N GLU A 22 3.98 8.44 -3.48
CA GLU A 22 5.39 8.36 -3.85
C GLU A 22 6.23 8.26 -2.58
N VAL A 23 7.36 7.56 -2.64
CA VAL A 23 8.24 7.33 -1.48
C VAL A 23 9.71 7.49 -1.87
N GLU A 24 10.50 8.03 -0.96
CA GLU A 24 11.94 8.25 -1.13
C GLU A 24 12.75 7.41 -0.13
N ALA A 25 13.97 7.05 -0.52
CA ALA A 25 14.88 6.31 0.36
C ALA A 25 15.13 7.07 1.67
N GLY A 26 14.89 6.39 2.80
CA GLY A 26 14.96 6.98 4.14
C GLY A 26 13.60 7.34 4.74
N ASP A 27 12.53 7.36 3.95
CA ASP A 27 11.18 7.56 4.48
C ASP A 27 10.81 6.43 5.45
N THR A 28 10.05 6.79 6.49
CA THR A 28 9.48 5.84 7.44
C THR A 28 7.98 5.75 7.26
N ILE A 29 7.47 4.54 7.09
CA ILE A 29 6.04 4.30 6.87
C ILE A 29 5.49 3.55 8.07
N SER A 30 4.37 4.03 8.58
CA SER A 30 3.63 3.41 9.66
C SER A 30 2.22 3.09 9.21
N VAL A 31 1.85 1.81 9.25
CA VAL A 31 0.50 1.33 8.94
C VAL A 31 -0.15 0.88 10.23
N ARG A 32 -1.31 1.45 10.55
CA ARG A 32 -2.04 1.16 11.79
C ARG A 32 -3.40 0.56 11.49
N ASN A 33 -3.66 -0.62 12.05
CA ASN A 33 -4.98 -1.24 12.04
C ASN A 33 -5.87 -0.59 13.11
N VAL A 34 -6.56 0.50 12.75
CA VAL A 34 -7.28 1.34 13.73
C VAL A 34 -8.38 0.56 14.46
N GLU A 35 -9.20 -0.19 13.74
CA GLU A 35 -10.37 -0.90 14.29
C GLU A 35 -10.12 -2.40 14.53
N GLY A 36 -9.03 -2.95 14.01
CA GLY A 36 -8.74 -4.39 14.05
C GLY A 36 -9.41 -5.14 12.90
N GLY A 37 -9.04 -6.42 12.75
CA GLY A 37 -9.74 -7.35 11.85
C GLY A 37 -9.54 -7.13 10.33
N GLN A 38 -9.10 -5.96 9.90
CA GLN A 38 -8.81 -5.67 8.50
C GLN A 38 -7.36 -6.06 8.16
N ALA A 39 -7.19 -6.81 7.07
CA ALA A 39 -5.87 -7.01 6.49
C ALA A 39 -5.49 -5.80 5.63
N CYS A 40 -4.20 -5.52 5.51
CA CYS A 40 -3.69 -4.46 4.65
C CYS A 40 -2.64 -5.05 3.70
N GLU A 41 -2.70 -4.68 2.43
CA GLU A 41 -1.69 -5.03 1.43
C GLU A 41 -0.90 -3.79 1.03
N LEU A 42 0.43 -3.93 0.99
CA LEU A 42 1.39 -2.96 0.51
C LEU A 42 2.03 -3.51 -0.77
N LEU A 43 1.98 -2.74 -1.84
CA LEU A 43 2.58 -3.05 -3.12
C LEU A 43 3.41 -1.85 -3.58
N ALA A 44 4.70 -2.06 -3.84
CA ALA A 44 5.59 -1.01 -4.32
C ALA A 44 6.19 -1.39 -5.68
N TRP A 45 6.55 -0.38 -6.47
CA TRP A 45 7.23 -0.52 -7.75
C TRP A 45 8.14 0.69 -8.01
N ASP A 46 9.14 0.49 -8.85
CA ASP A 46 9.97 1.58 -9.39
C ASP A 46 9.45 2.02 -10.78
N ASP A 47 10.15 2.93 -11.44
CA ASP A 47 9.76 3.48 -12.75
C ASP A 47 9.62 2.42 -13.87
N SER A 48 10.11 1.19 -13.66
CA SER A 48 9.89 0.08 -14.61
C SER A 48 8.49 -0.53 -14.52
N GLY A 49 7.74 -0.22 -13.45
CA GLY A 49 6.44 -0.83 -13.15
C GLY A 49 6.55 -2.25 -12.56
N ALA A 50 7.75 -2.82 -12.45
CA ALA A 50 7.96 -4.11 -11.80
C ALA A 50 7.78 -3.97 -10.28
N THR A 51 6.92 -4.81 -9.71
CA THR A 51 6.63 -4.76 -8.27
C THR A 51 7.75 -5.38 -7.45
N ASP A 52 8.17 -4.72 -6.37
CA ASP A 52 9.26 -5.14 -5.51
C ASP A 52 9.07 -4.68 -4.05
N ALA A 53 8.77 -5.63 -3.15
CA ALA A 53 8.67 -5.37 -1.72
C ALA A 53 9.99 -4.90 -1.08
N GLY A 54 11.13 -5.14 -1.74
CA GLY A 54 12.43 -4.65 -1.30
C GLY A 54 12.56 -3.13 -1.31
N ILE A 55 11.65 -2.41 -2.00
CA ILE A 55 11.57 -0.94 -1.95
C ILE A 55 11.31 -0.44 -0.52
N PHE A 56 10.49 -1.15 0.26
CA PHE A 56 10.21 -0.84 1.67
C PHE A 56 10.86 -1.83 2.64
N GLY A 57 11.96 -2.47 2.21
CA GLY A 57 12.82 -3.28 3.07
C GLY A 57 12.32 -4.68 3.38
N GLU A 58 11.25 -5.15 2.72
CA GLU A 58 10.59 -6.41 3.06
C GLU A 58 10.76 -7.50 2.01
N LYS A 59 10.46 -8.74 2.41
CA LYS A 59 10.25 -9.86 1.49
C LYS A 59 8.77 -10.01 1.22
N SER A 60 8.41 -10.22 -0.05
CA SER A 60 7.03 -10.48 -0.42
C SER A 60 6.47 -11.73 0.27
N ASN A 61 5.25 -11.61 0.77
CA ASN A 61 4.47 -12.71 1.34
C ASN A 61 3.04 -12.78 0.76
N SER A 62 2.70 -11.90 -0.18
CA SER A 62 1.40 -11.83 -0.86
C SER A 62 1.58 -11.62 -2.35
N ASN A 63 0.63 -12.17 -3.12
CA ASN A 63 0.48 -11.95 -4.56
C ASN A 63 -0.48 -10.79 -4.90
N ALA A 64 -0.76 -9.92 -3.92
CA ALA A 64 -1.65 -8.76 -4.01
C ALA A 64 -3.11 -9.13 -4.34
N ALA A 65 -3.63 -10.23 -3.79
CA ALA A 65 -4.97 -10.72 -4.09
C ALA A 65 -6.08 -9.73 -3.71
N GLY A 66 -5.94 -9.01 -2.59
CA GLY A 66 -6.88 -7.99 -2.16
C GLY A 66 -6.88 -6.78 -3.08
N ILE A 67 -5.69 -6.28 -3.45
CA ILE A 67 -5.54 -5.21 -4.43
C ILE A 67 -6.14 -5.62 -5.78
N LYS A 68 -5.86 -6.84 -6.26
CA LYS A 68 -6.43 -7.33 -7.53
C LYS A 68 -7.96 -7.39 -7.49
N ALA A 69 -8.53 -7.87 -6.38
CA ALA A 69 -9.98 -7.90 -6.19
C ALA A 69 -10.56 -6.48 -6.16
N LEU A 70 -9.92 -5.56 -5.43
CA LEU A 70 -10.31 -4.15 -5.35
C LEU A 70 -10.36 -3.49 -6.74
N LEU A 71 -9.36 -3.75 -7.59
CA LEU A 71 -9.32 -3.22 -8.95
C LEU A 71 -10.37 -3.86 -9.88
N ALA A 72 -10.77 -5.10 -9.60
CA ALA A 72 -11.73 -5.85 -10.41
C ALA A 72 -13.20 -5.53 -10.09
N ASP A 73 -13.52 -5.06 -8.87
CA ASP A 73 -14.89 -4.84 -8.39
C ASP A 73 -15.65 -3.72 -9.16
N GLY A 74 -14.95 -2.98 -10.02
CA GLY A 74 -15.56 -2.18 -11.09
C GLY A 74 -16.18 -0.85 -10.66
N ASP A 75 -16.15 -0.49 -9.37
CA ASP A 75 -16.68 0.80 -8.88
C ASP A 75 -15.93 1.99 -9.54
N ASP A 76 -16.70 2.98 -10.00
CA ASP A 76 -16.23 4.19 -10.66
C ASP A 76 -15.30 5.00 -9.74
N SER A 77 -15.46 4.86 -8.41
CA SER A 77 -14.59 5.48 -7.41
C SER A 77 -13.11 5.12 -7.58
N LEU A 78 -12.81 3.96 -8.19
CA LEU A 78 -11.45 3.45 -8.40
C LEU A 78 -10.94 3.60 -9.84
N ALA A 79 -11.73 4.19 -10.74
CA ALA A 79 -11.33 4.38 -12.14
C ALA A 79 -10.05 5.22 -12.27
N SER A 80 -9.90 6.25 -11.44
CA SER A 80 -8.70 7.10 -11.44
C SER A 80 -7.46 6.36 -10.93
N LEU A 81 -7.63 5.45 -9.95
CA LEU A 81 -6.55 4.60 -9.46
C LEU A 81 -6.08 3.64 -10.55
N ARG A 82 -7.02 2.93 -11.19
CA ARG A 82 -6.73 2.02 -12.31
C ARG A 82 -5.94 2.73 -13.42
N LEU A 83 -6.42 3.89 -13.86
CA LEU A 83 -5.74 4.70 -14.86
C LEU A 83 -4.34 5.15 -14.41
N GLY A 84 -4.18 5.49 -13.13
CA GLY A 84 -2.88 5.85 -12.55
C GLY A 84 -1.87 4.71 -12.54
N LEU A 85 -2.33 3.48 -12.30
CA LEU A 85 -1.51 2.27 -12.33
C LEU A 85 -1.16 1.85 -13.76
N GLU A 86 -2.11 1.94 -14.69
CA GLU A 86 -1.89 1.67 -16.12
C GLU A 86 -0.85 2.61 -16.72
N ARG A 87 -0.94 3.92 -16.42
CA ARG A 87 0.03 4.93 -16.86
C ARG A 87 1.45 4.66 -16.34
N ARG A 88 1.56 4.04 -15.17
CA ARG A 88 2.83 3.62 -14.54
C ARG A 88 3.26 2.21 -14.95
N GLN A 89 2.48 1.54 -15.81
CA GLN A 89 2.75 0.20 -16.30
C GLN A 89 2.96 -0.84 -15.18
N VAL A 90 2.22 -0.70 -14.07
CA VAL A 90 2.36 -1.59 -12.90
C VAL A 90 2.01 -3.03 -13.26
N GLN A 91 2.93 -3.95 -12.97
CA GLN A 91 2.82 -5.35 -13.37
C GLN A 91 2.16 -6.21 -12.29
N PHE A 92 0.94 -6.69 -12.54
CA PHE A 92 0.17 -7.49 -11.58
C PHE A 92 0.32 -9.01 -11.73
N ASP A 93 0.76 -9.50 -12.89
CA ASP A 93 0.86 -10.94 -13.20
C ASP A 93 1.77 -11.68 -12.19
N GLN A 94 2.86 -11.04 -11.78
CA GLN A 94 3.80 -11.55 -10.77
C GLN A 94 3.96 -10.57 -9.61
N ALA A 95 2.85 -9.97 -9.17
CA ALA A 95 2.84 -8.98 -8.09
C ALA A 95 3.54 -9.51 -6.82
N LYS A 96 4.50 -8.73 -6.32
CA LYS A 96 5.24 -8.97 -5.07
C LYS A 96 4.78 -7.97 -4.02
N ALA A 97 3.75 -8.34 -3.27
CA ALA A 97 3.20 -7.53 -2.18
C ALA A 97 3.61 -8.06 -0.81
N VAL A 98 3.38 -7.22 0.20
CA VAL A 98 3.38 -7.59 1.61
C VAL A 98 1.99 -7.39 2.17
N ARG A 99 1.43 -8.45 2.73
CA ARG A 99 0.22 -8.41 3.54
C ARG A 99 0.61 -8.33 5.01
N VAL A 100 0.01 -7.37 5.69
CA VAL A 100 0.05 -7.24 7.15
C VAL A 100 -1.36 -7.36 7.71
N PHE A 101 -1.43 -7.77 8.98
CA PHE A 101 -2.67 -7.97 9.72
C PHE A 101 -3.60 -9.05 9.13
N GLY A 102 -4.63 -9.37 9.89
CA GLY A 102 -5.70 -10.29 9.49
C GLY A 102 -6.88 -10.20 10.46
N GLY A 103 -7.86 -11.10 10.28
CA GLY A 103 -9.10 -11.09 11.07
C GLY A 103 -8.93 -11.17 12.59
N ALA A 104 -7.81 -11.74 13.06
CA ALA A 104 -7.48 -11.85 14.48
C ALA A 104 -6.57 -10.73 14.99
N THR A 105 -6.14 -9.80 14.14
CA THR A 105 -5.24 -8.72 14.54
C THR A 105 -6.01 -7.69 15.39
N PRO A 106 -5.54 -7.38 16.62
CA PRO A 106 -6.20 -6.41 17.48
C PRO A 106 -6.20 -4.99 16.92
N ALA A 107 -7.20 -4.22 17.31
CA ALA A 107 -7.25 -2.77 17.10
C ALA A 107 -6.02 -2.07 17.67
N GLY A 108 -5.55 -1.05 16.96
CA GLY A 108 -4.36 -0.26 17.30
C GLY A 108 -3.02 -0.92 16.97
N THR A 109 -3.00 -2.15 16.45
CA THR A 109 -1.75 -2.80 16.01
C THR A 109 -1.12 -1.98 14.89
N GLU A 110 0.20 -1.79 14.96
CA GLU A 110 0.96 -0.98 14.03
C GLU A 110 2.13 -1.79 13.44
N GLN A 111 2.39 -1.61 12.15
CA GLN A 111 3.58 -2.13 11.48
C GLN A 111 4.35 -0.95 10.89
N ASN A 112 5.67 -0.95 11.11
CA ASN A 112 6.56 0.10 10.64
C ASN A 112 7.55 -0.46 9.61
N PHE A 113 7.86 0.36 8.61
CA PHE A 113 8.75 0.07 7.50
C PHE A 113 9.70 1.23 7.25
N VAL A 114 10.86 0.93 6.67
CA VAL A 114 11.82 1.93 6.20
C VAL A 114 12.01 1.74 4.70
N VAL A 115 11.81 2.82 3.96
CA VAL A 115 11.97 2.84 2.51
C VAL A 115 13.45 2.77 2.19
N ALA A 116 13.85 1.70 1.50
CA ALA A 116 15.24 1.43 1.16
C ALA A 116 15.66 2.10 -0.16
N ARG A 117 14.69 2.34 -1.06
CA ARG A 117 14.90 2.93 -2.40
C ARG A 117 13.68 3.73 -2.81
N ASN A 118 13.87 4.69 -3.71
CA ASN A 118 12.77 5.48 -4.26
C ASN A 118 11.80 4.61 -5.06
N GLY A 119 10.53 5.00 -5.08
CA GLY A 119 9.50 4.37 -5.91
C GLY A 119 8.11 4.90 -5.58
N SER A 120 7.09 4.20 -6.06
CA SER A 120 5.71 4.44 -5.68
C SER A 120 5.18 3.28 -4.85
N MET A 121 4.18 3.53 -4.01
CA MET A 121 3.53 2.51 -3.20
C MET A 121 2.01 2.65 -3.19
N LEU A 122 1.33 1.53 -3.41
CA LEU A 122 -0.11 1.36 -3.22
C LEU A 122 -0.35 0.63 -1.90
N ILE A 123 -1.18 1.21 -1.04
CA ILE A 123 -1.63 0.60 0.22
C ILE A 123 -3.14 0.40 0.11
N ALA A 124 -3.61 -0.83 0.30
CA ALA A 124 -5.03 -1.17 0.24
C ALA A 124 -5.48 -1.90 1.52
N ALA A 125 -6.71 -1.64 1.94
CA ALA A 125 -7.35 -2.25 3.09
C ALA A 125 -8.57 -3.07 2.66
#